data_AF-A0A496WN87-F1
#
_entry.id   AF-A0A496WN87-F1
#
_cell.length_a   1.000
_cell.length_b   1.000
_cell.length_c   1.000
_cell.angle_alpha   90.00
_cell.angle_beta   90.00
_cell.angle_gamma   90.00
#
_symmetry.space_group_name_H-M   'P 1'
#
loop_
_entity.id
_entity.type
_entity.pdbx_description
1 polymer ?
#
loop_
_entity_poly.entity_id
_entity_poly.type
_entity_poly.pdbx_seq_one_letter_code
_entity_poly.pdbx_strand_id
1 'polypeptide(L)'
;MVETKRRGFLATAFGGVAVGGLASKAKGQGGSGATTGLVTSPPVVMAPRGDGVEIAWSVSRLSLGWVELKTAEGSKYLAQNGWGFMPQGEKVLRARLDGLKPGTSYRYRVVTEAAEGSALRVESEWREFRTLDPGSSSSRFVVWNDTHDNGETLKALDAATPAADFLLWNGDANKNKWTSEELIVPTLLNPGGTDFTAKRPLAFSWGNHDVRGEYGFQVSDYIAMPEGRPYYAMRSGPLAAVVLNTGEDKADEHPSFKGRVAFDALRREQVVWFEREVLGRPEFRDAPYRVVFCHLPLRWIDDGLQRTFDMFSARSQVLWHEMLVKWGTQVVISGHIHCAGKIEANAEFPYAQITGGGPTLDQATWIDGVADSKCLRLKVNALTGETRIEMEFPPIVNLQPE
;
A
#
# COMPACT_ATOMS: atom_id res chain seq x y z
N MET A 1 -71.21 35.31 7.51
CA MET A 1 -70.97 36.58 8.24
C MET A 1 -69.74 36.35 9.12
N VAL A 2 -68.59 37.01 8.98
CA VAL A 2 -68.22 38.29 8.38
C VAL A 2 -66.69 38.27 8.17
N GLU A 3 -66.25 38.63 6.96
CA GLU A 3 -65.14 39.55 6.59
C GLU A 3 -63.78 39.47 7.33
N THR A 4 -62.70 39.11 6.63
CA THR A 4 -61.75 39.99 5.90
C THR A 4 -61.12 41.13 6.72
N LYS A 5 -59.78 41.23 6.67
CA LYS A 5 -59.12 42.47 6.19
C LYS A 5 -57.63 42.28 5.84
N ARG A 6 -57.33 42.66 4.59
CA ARG A 6 -56.01 43.04 4.06
C ARG A 6 -55.45 44.24 4.84
N ARG A 7 -54.13 44.33 4.96
CA ARG A 7 -53.41 45.62 5.00
C ARG A 7 -52.24 45.56 4.02
N GLY A 8 -52.23 46.55 3.13
CA GLY A 8 -51.27 46.70 2.05
C GLY A 8 -50.06 47.55 2.42
N PHE A 9 -49.03 47.31 1.62
CA PHE A 9 -48.04 48.24 1.06
C PHE A 9 -48.03 49.70 1.54
N LEU A 10 -46.85 50.14 1.97
CA LEU A 10 -46.32 51.46 1.66
C LEU A 10 -44.87 51.30 1.19
N ALA A 11 -44.64 51.73 -0.04
CA ALA A 11 -43.35 51.81 -0.68
C ALA A 11 -42.56 53.02 -0.17
N THR A 12 -41.24 52.89 -0.09
CA THR A 12 -40.35 54.05 -0.17
C THR A 12 -39.17 53.64 -1.04
N ALA A 13 -39.07 54.32 -2.18
CA ALA A 13 -38.02 54.15 -3.18
C ALA A 13 -36.98 55.26 -3.01
N PHE A 14 -35.70 54.88 -3.03
CA PHE A 14 -34.50 55.64 -3.42
C PHE A 14 -33.37 54.60 -3.37
N GLY A 15 -32.43 54.43 -4.29
CA GLY A 15 -32.03 55.07 -5.52
C GLY A 15 -30.82 54.23 -5.98
N GLY A 16 -30.67 54.01 -7.29
CA GLY A 16 -29.71 53.05 -7.82
C GLY A 16 -28.25 53.48 -7.66
N VAL A 17 -27.36 52.49 -7.51
CA VAL A 17 -26.02 52.46 -8.13
C VAL A 17 -25.73 51.01 -8.50
N ALA A 18 -25.60 50.75 -9.80
CA ALA A 18 -25.03 49.54 -10.34
C ALA A 18 -23.54 49.80 -10.63
N VAL A 19 -22.62 49.09 -9.96
CA VAL A 19 -21.25 48.89 -10.46
C VAL A 19 -20.69 47.57 -9.92
N GLY A 20 -20.32 46.67 -10.85
CA GLY A 20 -19.10 45.88 -10.74
C GLY A 20 -19.17 44.56 -9.97
N GLY A 21 -19.73 43.52 -10.60
CA GLY A 21 -19.39 42.14 -10.25
C GLY A 21 -17.92 41.85 -10.57
N LEU A 22 -17.08 41.79 -9.55
CA LEU A 22 -15.72 41.24 -9.64
C LEU A 22 -15.82 39.73 -9.56
N ALA A 23 -16.04 39.10 -10.71
CA ALA A 23 -15.74 37.69 -10.90
C ALA A 23 -14.21 37.54 -10.88
N SER A 24 -13.67 37.03 -9.79
CA SER A 24 -12.27 36.60 -9.71
C SER A 24 -12.07 35.39 -10.63
N LYS A 25 -11.55 35.66 -11.84
CA LYS A 25 -10.90 34.63 -12.65
C LYS A 25 -9.70 34.09 -11.87
N ALA A 26 -9.88 32.96 -11.20
CA ALA A 26 -8.78 32.12 -10.78
C ALA A 26 -8.04 31.66 -12.05
N LYS A 27 -6.93 32.32 -12.36
CA LYS A 27 -5.94 31.81 -13.29
C LYS A 27 -5.36 30.55 -12.66
N GLY A 28 -5.81 29.39 -13.16
CA GLY A 28 -5.10 28.13 -12.97
C GLY A 28 -3.67 28.31 -13.47
N GLN A 29 -2.71 28.34 -12.55
CA GLN A 29 -1.32 28.21 -12.88
C GLN A 29 -1.09 26.77 -13.36
N GLY A 30 -0.76 26.64 -14.64
CA GLY A 30 -0.22 25.42 -15.19
C GLY A 30 1.15 25.13 -14.58
N GLY A 31 1.32 23.88 -14.18
CA GLY A 31 2.59 23.30 -13.75
C GLY A 31 2.42 21.81 -13.48
N SER A 32 3.14 20.99 -14.24
CA SER A 32 3.33 19.53 -14.10
C SER A 32 2.28 18.60 -14.76
N GLY A 33 2.35 18.49 -16.09
CA GLY A 33 2.28 17.21 -16.83
C GLY A 33 1.16 16.22 -16.47
N ALA A 34 -0.11 16.61 -16.60
CA ALA A 34 -1.15 15.62 -16.88
C ALA A 34 -0.93 15.11 -18.31
N THR A 35 -0.48 13.87 -18.49
CA THR A 35 -0.37 13.27 -19.81
C THR A 35 -1.77 13.18 -20.41
N THR A 36 -2.08 14.04 -21.39
CA THR A 36 -3.28 13.92 -22.23
C THR A 36 -3.14 12.74 -23.22
N GLY A 37 -2.54 11.64 -22.77
CA GLY A 37 -2.19 10.46 -23.54
C GLY A 37 -2.98 9.22 -23.12
N LEU A 38 -2.82 8.14 -23.89
CA LEU A 38 -3.49 6.87 -23.63
C LEU A 38 -3.13 6.29 -22.26
N VAL A 39 -1.87 6.46 -21.84
CA VAL A 39 -1.31 5.99 -20.57
C VAL A 39 -1.17 7.16 -19.60
N THR A 40 -1.66 7.00 -18.38
CA THR A 40 -1.82 8.08 -17.38
C THR A 40 -1.03 7.87 -16.08
N SER A 41 -0.26 6.78 -15.97
CA SER A 41 0.69 6.51 -14.89
C SER A 41 1.98 5.89 -15.41
N PRO A 42 3.08 5.90 -14.64
CA PRO A 42 4.18 4.97 -14.89
C PRO A 42 3.73 3.51 -14.70
N PRO A 43 4.49 2.53 -15.23
CA PRO A 43 4.34 1.12 -14.88
C PRO A 43 4.76 0.89 -13.44
N VAL A 44 3.84 0.39 -12.62
CA VAL A 44 4.04 0.14 -11.19
C VAL A 44 4.27 -1.35 -10.98
N VAL A 45 5.46 -1.70 -10.50
CA VAL A 45 5.82 -3.10 -10.18
C VAL A 45 5.30 -3.42 -8.78
N MET A 46 4.42 -4.40 -8.68
CA MET A 46 3.72 -4.81 -7.46
C MET A 46 3.88 -6.30 -7.19
N ALA A 47 3.44 -6.72 -6.01
CA ALA A 47 3.36 -8.11 -5.59
C ALA A 47 4.68 -8.87 -5.84
N PRO A 48 5.83 -8.40 -5.31
CA PRO A 48 7.11 -9.07 -5.56
C PRO A 48 7.10 -10.50 -5.02
N ARG A 49 7.53 -11.45 -5.84
CA ARG A 49 7.65 -12.88 -5.52
C ARG A 49 8.98 -13.42 -5.99
N GLY A 50 9.33 -14.62 -5.52
CA GLY A 50 10.51 -15.34 -6.04
C GLY A 50 10.33 -15.78 -7.49
N ASP A 51 9.10 -16.04 -7.91
CA ASP A 51 8.78 -16.55 -9.24
C ASP A 51 8.13 -15.51 -10.16
N GLY A 52 8.04 -14.25 -9.73
CA GLY A 52 7.22 -13.30 -10.46
C GLY A 52 7.02 -11.93 -9.82
N VAL A 53 6.30 -11.10 -10.57
CA VAL A 53 5.77 -9.79 -10.15
C VAL A 53 4.41 -9.59 -10.82
N GLU A 54 3.72 -8.52 -10.50
CA GLU A 54 2.60 -8.03 -11.29
C GLU A 54 2.81 -6.56 -11.62
N ILE A 55 2.56 -6.16 -12.87
CA ILE A 55 2.80 -4.79 -13.33
C ILE A 55 1.44 -4.15 -13.62
N ALA A 56 1.16 -3.03 -12.95
CA ALA A 56 -0.06 -2.25 -13.12
C ALA A 56 0.24 -0.88 -13.73
N TRP A 57 -0.62 -0.39 -14.61
CA TRP A 57 -0.54 0.98 -15.14
C TRP A 57 -1.91 1.47 -15.57
N SER A 58 -2.14 2.78 -15.49
CA SER A 58 -3.43 3.38 -15.80
C SER A 58 -3.54 3.86 -17.25
N VAL A 59 -4.77 3.81 -17.76
CA VAL A 59 -5.15 4.23 -19.12
C VAL A 59 -6.34 5.18 -19.08
N SER A 60 -6.55 5.95 -20.16
CA SER A 60 -7.62 6.96 -20.25
C SER A 60 -8.89 6.49 -20.97
N ARG A 61 -8.86 5.32 -21.62
CA ARG A 61 -9.98 4.69 -22.35
C ARG A 61 -9.74 3.19 -22.52
N LEU A 62 -10.75 2.46 -23.02
CA LEU A 62 -10.64 1.02 -23.25
C LEU A 62 -9.39 0.68 -24.08
N SER A 63 -8.49 -0.06 -23.45
CA SER A 63 -7.18 -0.40 -23.99
C SER A 63 -6.85 -1.86 -23.71
N LEU A 64 -6.00 -2.42 -24.56
CA LEU A 64 -5.32 -3.70 -24.40
C LEU A 64 -3.89 -3.44 -23.94
N GLY A 65 -3.34 -4.34 -23.11
CA GLY A 65 -2.01 -4.17 -22.56
C GLY A 65 -1.21 -5.46 -22.44
N TRP A 66 0.11 -5.36 -22.60
CA TRP A 66 1.01 -6.46 -22.29
C TRP A 66 2.40 -6.01 -21.85
N VAL A 67 3.17 -6.97 -21.32
CA VAL A 67 4.57 -6.76 -20.94
C VAL A 67 5.47 -7.48 -21.93
N GLU A 68 6.46 -6.75 -22.44
CA GLU A 68 7.58 -7.34 -23.18
C GLU A 68 8.77 -7.51 -22.22
N LEU A 69 9.31 -8.73 -22.12
CA LEU A 69 10.55 -9.04 -21.40
C LEU A 69 11.68 -9.27 -22.38
N LYS A 70 12.86 -8.66 -22.15
CA LYS A 70 14.07 -9.02 -22.90
C LYS A 70 14.55 -10.41 -22.46
N THR A 71 14.84 -11.25 -23.44
CA THR A 71 15.45 -12.58 -23.31
C THR A 71 16.71 -12.67 -24.16
N ALA A 72 17.49 -13.74 -24.02
CA ALA A 72 18.66 -13.98 -24.88
C ALA A 72 18.27 -14.16 -26.37
N GLU A 73 17.03 -14.55 -26.64
CA GLU A 73 16.49 -14.83 -27.98
C GLU A 73 15.72 -13.63 -28.58
N GLY A 74 15.59 -12.51 -27.85
CA GLY A 74 14.83 -11.33 -28.29
C GLY A 74 13.90 -10.78 -27.20
N SER A 75 12.63 -10.54 -27.54
CA SER A 75 11.60 -10.14 -26.58
C SER A 75 10.52 -11.22 -26.47
N LYS A 76 10.18 -11.61 -25.23
CA LYS A 76 9.03 -12.46 -24.93
C LYS A 76 7.84 -11.58 -24.52
N TYR A 77 6.69 -11.86 -25.10
CA TYR A 77 5.41 -11.22 -24.76
C TYR A 77 4.73 -12.01 -23.63
N LEU A 78 4.34 -11.32 -22.56
CA LEU A 78 3.65 -11.90 -21.40
C LEU A 78 2.41 -11.07 -21.08
N ALA A 79 1.23 -11.64 -21.24
CA ALA A 79 -0.03 -10.98 -20.92
C ALA A 79 -1.26 -11.88 -21.14
N GLN A 80 -1.40 -12.96 -20.39
CA GLN A 80 -2.65 -13.72 -20.42
C GLN A 80 -3.10 -13.95 -18.98
N ASN A 81 -4.37 -13.70 -18.69
CA ASN A 81 -4.96 -14.10 -17.42
C ASN A 81 -5.31 -15.60 -17.45
N GLY A 82 -5.67 -16.16 -16.29
CA GLY A 82 -6.03 -17.59 -16.16
C GLY A 82 -7.25 -18.02 -17.00
N TRP A 83 -7.96 -17.08 -17.63
CA TRP A 83 -9.15 -17.32 -18.45
C TRP A 83 -8.89 -17.21 -19.96
N GLY A 84 -7.66 -16.96 -20.40
CA GLY A 84 -7.35 -16.84 -21.82
C GLY A 84 -7.36 -15.43 -22.39
N PHE A 85 -7.65 -14.41 -21.58
CA PHE A 85 -7.75 -13.03 -22.06
C PHE A 85 -6.47 -12.25 -21.85
N MET A 86 -6.16 -11.37 -22.81
CA MET A 86 -5.19 -10.30 -22.63
C MET A 86 -5.72 -9.30 -21.59
N PRO A 87 -4.85 -8.68 -20.78
CA PRO A 87 -5.20 -7.51 -19.97
C PRO A 87 -5.88 -6.44 -20.82
N GLN A 88 -7.05 -6.03 -20.37
CA GLN A 88 -7.83 -4.97 -21.00
C GLN A 88 -8.65 -4.22 -19.94
N GLY A 89 -8.90 -2.94 -20.17
CA GLY A 89 -9.62 -2.10 -19.22
C GLY A 89 -9.66 -0.64 -19.64
N GLU A 90 -10.58 0.13 -19.03
CA GLU A 90 -10.76 1.56 -19.33
C GLU A 90 -9.95 2.49 -18.43
N LYS A 91 -9.47 1.98 -17.29
CA LYS A 91 -8.81 2.77 -16.23
C LYS A 91 -7.47 2.22 -15.82
N VAL A 92 -7.37 0.90 -15.68
CA VAL A 92 -6.16 0.20 -15.24
C VAL A 92 -5.96 -1.08 -16.04
N LEU A 93 -4.71 -1.37 -16.35
CA LEU A 93 -4.25 -2.62 -16.94
C LEU A 93 -3.31 -3.29 -15.95
N ARG A 94 -3.43 -4.61 -15.80
CA ARG A 94 -2.57 -5.43 -14.95
C ARG A 94 -2.06 -6.63 -15.71
N ALA A 95 -0.75 -6.83 -15.68
CA ALA A 95 -0.10 -8.00 -16.27
C ALA A 95 0.66 -8.76 -15.19
N ARG A 96 0.19 -9.98 -14.90
CA ARG A 96 0.86 -10.89 -13.97
C ARG A 96 1.95 -11.68 -14.70
N LEU A 97 3.15 -11.65 -14.15
CA LEU A 97 4.32 -12.37 -14.66
C LEU A 97 4.68 -13.47 -13.67
N ASP A 98 4.54 -14.73 -14.08
CA ASP A 98 4.84 -15.91 -13.27
C ASP A 98 5.90 -16.80 -13.96
N GLY A 99 6.43 -17.77 -13.22
CA GLY A 99 7.42 -18.74 -13.72
C GLY A 99 8.80 -18.12 -14.03
N LEU A 100 9.09 -16.95 -13.46
CA LEU A 100 10.40 -16.32 -13.51
C LEU A 100 11.36 -17.01 -12.53
N LYS A 101 12.65 -16.83 -12.75
CA LYS A 101 13.69 -17.37 -11.86
C LYS A 101 13.83 -16.45 -10.64
N PRO A 102 13.97 -16.99 -9.42
CA PRO A 102 14.32 -16.20 -8.24
C PRO A 102 15.63 -15.45 -8.38
N GLY A 103 15.75 -14.32 -7.69
CA GLY A 103 16.97 -13.51 -7.66
C GLY A 103 17.51 -13.13 -9.04
N THR A 104 16.63 -12.88 -10.01
CA THR A 104 17.00 -12.59 -11.39
C THR A 104 16.49 -11.23 -11.81
N SER A 105 17.36 -10.41 -12.41
CA SER A 105 16.99 -9.13 -13.02
C SER A 105 16.39 -9.34 -14.40
N TYR A 106 15.26 -8.72 -14.66
CA TYR A 106 14.55 -8.75 -15.94
C TYR A 106 14.37 -7.34 -16.48
N ARG A 107 14.78 -7.11 -17.73
CA ARG A 107 14.45 -5.87 -18.45
C ARG A 107 13.08 -6.00 -19.11
N TYR A 108 12.22 -5.02 -18.90
CA TYR A 108 10.84 -5.04 -19.37
C TYR A 108 10.36 -3.69 -19.90
N ARG A 109 9.26 -3.70 -20.65
CA ARG A 109 8.43 -2.52 -20.90
C ARG A 109 6.97 -2.90 -21.00
N VAL A 110 6.07 -1.96 -20.75
CA VAL A 110 4.63 -2.16 -21.03
C VAL A 110 4.30 -1.60 -22.40
N VAL A 111 3.40 -2.28 -23.11
CA VAL A 111 2.82 -1.82 -24.36
C VAL A 111 1.32 -1.71 -24.16
N THR A 112 0.75 -0.60 -24.62
CA THR A 112 -0.68 -0.30 -24.53
C THR A 112 -1.21 0.05 -25.91
N GLU A 113 -2.32 -0.58 -26.30
CA GLU A 113 -3.03 -0.29 -27.54
C GLU A 113 -4.46 0.10 -27.23
N ALA A 114 -4.94 1.20 -27.82
CA ALA A 114 -6.33 1.58 -27.70
C ALA A 114 -7.22 0.56 -28.42
N ALA A 115 -8.19 -0.02 -27.72
CA ALA A 115 -9.16 -0.94 -28.29
C ALA A 115 -10.30 -0.20 -29.01
N GLU A 116 -10.51 1.08 -28.66
CA GLU A 116 -11.57 1.93 -29.21
C GLU A 116 -11.03 3.31 -29.67
N GLY A 117 -11.68 3.84 -30.70
CA GLY A 117 -11.33 5.13 -31.31
C GLY A 117 -10.11 5.05 -32.23
N SER A 118 -9.42 6.18 -32.45
CA SER A 118 -8.22 6.23 -33.29
C SER A 118 -7.15 5.28 -32.76
N ALA A 119 -6.62 4.44 -33.66
CA ALA A 119 -5.54 3.51 -33.36
C ALA A 119 -4.34 4.27 -32.76
N LEU A 120 -4.02 3.95 -31.50
CA LEU A 120 -2.92 4.55 -30.76
C LEU A 120 -2.24 3.44 -29.98
N ARG A 121 -0.93 3.28 -30.22
CA ARG A 121 -0.04 2.37 -29.50
C ARG A 121 1.00 3.19 -28.74
N VAL A 122 1.17 2.90 -27.46
CA VAL A 122 2.15 3.53 -26.59
C VAL A 122 3.03 2.44 -26.00
N GLU A 123 4.34 2.61 -26.14
CA GLU A 123 5.36 1.73 -25.54
C GLU A 123 6.09 2.52 -24.47
N SER A 124 6.22 1.96 -23.26
CA SER A 124 7.03 2.60 -22.22
C SER A 124 8.52 2.46 -22.52
N GLU A 125 9.33 3.29 -21.86
CA GLU A 125 10.77 3.06 -21.77
C GLU A 125 11.07 1.68 -21.19
N TRP A 126 12.22 1.12 -21.58
CA TRP A 126 12.74 -0.13 -21.02
C TRP A 126 13.22 0.09 -19.58
N ARG A 127 12.66 -0.68 -18.66
CA ARG A 127 12.91 -0.67 -17.23
C ARG A 127 13.48 -2.00 -16.77
N GLU A 128 13.83 -2.10 -15.50
CA GLU A 128 14.30 -3.33 -14.88
C GLU A 128 13.55 -3.56 -13.56
N PHE A 129 13.28 -4.82 -13.24
CA PHE A 129 12.94 -5.27 -11.89
C PHE A 129 13.75 -6.52 -11.57
N ARG A 130 13.83 -6.86 -10.29
CA ARG A 130 14.46 -8.08 -9.78
C ARG A 130 13.44 -8.89 -8.99
N THR A 131 13.30 -10.17 -9.29
CA THR A 131 12.49 -11.10 -8.47
C THR A 131 13.13 -11.29 -7.10
N LEU A 132 12.31 -11.59 -6.09
CA LEU A 132 12.83 -11.89 -4.76
C LEU A 132 13.75 -13.10 -4.81
N ASP A 133 14.74 -13.12 -3.91
CA ASP A 133 15.71 -14.22 -3.83
C ASP A 133 15.62 -14.92 -2.47
N PRO A 134 14.80 -15.97 -2.33
CA PRO A 134 14.72 -16.75 -1.09
C PRO A 134 16.05 -17.37 -0.62
N GLY A 135 17.02 -17.53 -1.53
CA GLY A 135 18.33 -18.13 -1.26
C GLY A 135 19.43 -17.12 -0.94
N SER A 136 19.15 -15.81 -1.04
CA SER A 136 20.14 -14.77 -0.74
C SER A 136 20.57 -14.80 0.73
N SER A 137 21.85 -14.55 0.99
CA SER A 137 22.40 -14.43 2.35
C SER A 137 21.96 -13.15 3.07
N SER A 138 21.35 -12.21 2.35
CA SER A 138 20.86 -10.94 2.89
C SER A 138 19.57 -10.49 2.23
N SER A 139 18.82 -9.63 2.92
CA SER A 139 17.67 -8.92 2.36
C SER A 139 17.65 -7.48 2.86
N ARG A 140 17.13 -6.58 2.02
CA ARG A 140 16.79 -5.22 2.41
C ARG A 140 15.36 -4.91 2.01
N PHE A 141 14.57 -4.40 2.95
CA PHE A 141 13.25 -3.85 2.68
C PHE A 141 13.12 -2.44 3.25
N VAL A 142 12.17 -1.69 2.71
CA VAL A 142 11.82 -0.36 3.23
C VAL A 142 10.33 -0.28 3.48
N VAL A 143 9.90 0.53 4.45
CA VAL A 143 8.47 0.71 4.78
C VAL A 143 8.08 2.18 4.78
N TRP A 144 6.95 2.48 4.14
CA TRP A 144 6.24 3.76 4.24
C TRP A 144 4.88 3.52 4.88
N ASN A 145 4.50 4.36 5.83
CA ASN A 145 3.16 4.35 6.44
C ASN A 145 2.53 5.74 6.34
N ASP A 146 1.20 5.80 6.34
CA ASP A 146 0.43 7.02 6.66
C ASP A 146 0.75 8.22 5.75
N THR A 147 0.99 7.96 4.46
CA THR A 147 1.37 9.00 3.50
C THR A 147 0.20 9.92 3.13
N HIS A 148 -1.04 9.45 3.29
CA HIS A 148 -2.28 10.22 3.13
C HIS A 148 -2.30 11.08 1.85
N ASP A 149 -2.01 10.47 0.70
CA ASP A 149 -1.95 11.11 -0.62
C ASP A 149 -1.14 12.42 -0.72
N ASN A 150 -0.30 12.71 0.27
CA ASN A 150 0.46 13.95 0.33
C ASN A 150 1.63 13.91 -0.65
N GLY A 151 1.45 14.57 -1.79
CA GLY A 151 2.42 14.56 -2.88
C GLY A 151 3.80 15.12 -2.51
N GLU A 152 3.90 16.09 -1.60
CA GLU A 152 5.21 16.62 -1.16
C GLU A 152 5.95 15.60 -0.29
N THR A 153 5.23 15.00 0.65
CA THR A 153 5.75 13.93 1.51
C THR A 153 6.19 12.72 0.69
N LEU A 154 5.36 12.28 -0.26
CA LEU A 154 5.66 11.15 -1.15
C LEU A 154 6.92 11.40 -2.00
N LYS A 155 7.08 12.59 -2.58
CA LYS A 155 8.31 12.95 -3.30
C LYS A 155 9.54 12.93 -2.40
N ALA A 156 9.41 13.44 -1.17
CA ALA A 156 10.52 13.46 -0.22
C ALA A 156 10.90 12.05 0.25
N LEU A 157 9.92 11.19 0.53
CA LEU A 157 10.13 9.78 0.84
C LEU A 157 10.80 9.04 -0.32
N ASP A 158 10.32 9.24 -1.56
CA ASP A 158 10.89 8.61 -2.76
C ASP A 158 12.36 8.98 -2.96
N ALA A 159 12.70 10.25 -2.72
CA ALA A 159 14.06 10.77 -2.82
C ALA A 159 14.97 10.27 -1.69
N ALA A 160 14.48 10.20 -0.45
CA ALA A 160 15.27 9.81 0.72
C ALA A 160 15.45 8.29 0.85
N THR A 161 14.51 7.49 0.34
CA THR A 161 14.50 6.05 0.50
C THR A 161 15.44 5.39 -0.53
N PRO A 162 16.34 4.48 -0.12
CA PRO A 162 17.24 3.78 -1.03
C PRO A 162 16.54 2.68 -1.85
N ALA A 163 17.27 2.08 -2.79
CA ALA A 163 16.81 0.84 -3.44
C ALA A 163 16.76 -0.31 -2.41
N ALA A 164 15.79 -1.21 -2.60
CA ALA A 164 15.53 -2.34 -1.71
C ALA A 164 14.90 -3.48 -2.49
N ASP A 165 14.87 -4.69 -1.92
CA ASP A 165 14.20 -5.85 -2.52
C ASP A 165 12.70 -5.58 -2.72
N PHE A 166 12.09 -4.87 -1.77
CA PHE A 166 10.74 -4.36 -1.86
C PHE A 166 10.52 -3.12 -0.97
N LEU A 167 9.55 -2.29 -1.37
CA LEU A 167 8.91 -1.30 -0.52
C LEU A 167 7.60 -1.90 -0.02
N LEU A 168 7.42 -1.94 1.30
CA LEU A 168 6.10 -2.15 1.86
C LEU A 168 5.43 -0.79 2.11
N TRP A 169 4.40 -0.47 1.35
CA TRP A 169 3.52 0.64 1.68
C TRP A 169 2.43 0.11 2.60
N ASN A 170 2.58 0.38 3.89
CA ASN A 170 1.81 -0.25 4.95
C ASN A 170 0.68 0.65 5.42
N GLY A 171 -0.30 0.78 4.52
CA GLY A 171 -1.61 1.36 4.77
C GLY A 171 -1.67 2.89 4.87
N ASP A 172 -2.91 3.37 4.82
CA ASP A 172 -3.32 4.76 4.81
C ASP A 172 -2.61 5.56 3.70
N ALA A 173 -2.67 4.99 2.50
CA ALA A 173 -2.25 5.65 1.28
C ALA A 173 -3.18 6.81 0.94
N ASN A 174 -4.49 6.69 1.24
CA ASN A 174 -5.48 7.77 1.13
C ASN A 174 -5.63 8.52 2.46
N LYS A 175 -5.78 9.86 2.41
CA LYS A 175 -5.94 10.69 3.61
C LYS A 175 -7.20 10.44 4.43
N ASN A 176 -8.30 10.04 3.82
CA ASN A 176 -9.61 10.03 4.48
C ASN A 176 -10.51 8.88 4.02
N LYS A 177 -10.97 8.96 2.78
CA LYS A 177 -11.92 8.02 2.19
C LYS A 177 -11.97 8.21 0.67
N TRP A 178 -12.27 7.14 -0.05
CA TRP A 178 -12.48 7.14 -1.48
C TRP A 178 -13.88 7.68 -1.82
N THR A 179 -13.93 8.96 -2.18
CA THR A 179 -15.18 9.64 -2.61
C THR A 179 -15.43 9.54 -4.10
N SER A 180 -14.43 9.19 -4.89
CA SER A 180 -14.55 8.94 -6.32
C SER A 180 -13.43 8.03 -6.82
N GLU A 181 -13.67 7.38 -7.96
CA GLU A 181 -12.69 6.52 -8.63
C GLU A 181 -11.49 7.33 -9.16
N GLU A 182 -11.67 8.60 -9.51
CA GLU A 182 -10.58 9.43 -10.06
C GLU A 182 -9.45 9.69 -9.06
N LEU A 183 -9.68 9.46 -7.76
CA LEU A 183 -8.66 9.56 -6.73
C LEU A 183 -7.70 8.36 -6.73
N ILE A 184 -8.11 7.19 -7.23
CA ILE A 184 -7.36 5.94 -7.04
C ILE A 184 -6.02 5.96 -7.78
N VAL A 185 -6.02 6.34 -9.05
CA VAL A 185 -4.80 6.40 -9.88
C VAL A 185 -3.75 7.38 -9.33
N PRO A 186 -4.07 8.67 -9.07
CA PRO A 186 -3.08 9.60 -8.53
C PRO A 186 -2.61 9.24 -7.12
N THR A 187 -3.39 8.48 -6.34
CA THR A 187 -2.97 8.03 -5.00
C THR A 187 -2.11 6.77 -5.04
N LEU A 188 -2.42 5.78 -5.88
CA LEU A 188 -1.79 4.45 -5.81
C LEU A 188 -0.83 4.14 -6.96
N LEU A 189 -1.08 4.70 -8.16
CA LEU A 189 -0.30 4.39 -9.36
C LEU A 189 0.64 5.52 -9.78
N ASN A 190 0.33 6.76 -9.42
CA ASN A 190 1.18 7.92 -9.69
C ASN A 190 1.28 8.87 -8.47
N PRO A 191 1.57 8.35 -7.26
CA PRO A 191 1.61 9.13 -6.03
C PRO A 191 2.61 10.27 -6.13
N GLY A 192 2.15 11.50 -5.91
CA GLY A 192 2.98 12.69 -6.02
C GLY A 192 3.61 12.90 -7.41
N GLY A 193 3.10 12.24 -8.47
CA GLY A 193 3.74 12.29 -9.79
C GLY A 193 5.07 11.54 -9.85
N THR A 194 5.28 10.56 -8.96
CA THR A 194 6.54 9.82 -8.83
C THR A 194 6.45 8.42 -9.41
N ASP A 195 7.62 7.91 -9.79
CA ASP A 195 7.82 6.54 -10.26
C ASP A 195 8.44 5.69 -9.14
N PHE A 196 7.74 5.68 -8.00
CA PHE A 196 8.27 5.24 -6.71
C PHE A 196 8.71 3.76 -6.67
N THR A 197 8.17 2.94 -7.59
CA THR A 197 8.50 1.51 -7.68
C THR A 197 9.68 1.20 -8.61
N ALA A 198 10.23 2.20 -9.32
CA ALA A 198 11.34 1.99 -10.25
C ALA A 198 12.59 1.36 -9.61
N LYS A 199 12.77 1.53 -8.29
CA LYS A 199 13.89 0.98 -7.51
C LYS A 199 13.44 0.01 -6.42
N ARG A 200 12.12 -0.18 -6.25
CA ARG A 200 11.49 -0.79 -5.08
C ARG A 200 10.15 -1.40 -5.48
N PRO A 201 10.10 -2.68 -5.87
CA PRO A 201 8.82 -3.37 -6.10
C PRO A 201 7.87 -3.20 -4.90
N LEU A 202 6.61 -2.90 -5.16
CA LEU A 202 5.62 -2.59 -4.13
C LEU A 202 5.00 -3.87 -3.56
N ALA A 203 5.17 -4.06 -2.25
CA ALA A 203 4.28 -4.83 -1.40
C ALA A 203 3.30 -3.85 -0.72
N PHE A 204 2.02 -4.18 -0.67
CA PHE A 204 1.00 -3.30 -0.09
C PHE A 204 0.31 -3.96 1.10
N SER A 205 0.02 -3.17 2.13
CA SER A 205 -0.88 -3.55 3.23
C SER A 205 -2.00 -2.52 3.32
N TRP A 206 -3.19 -2.95 3.72
CA TRP A 206 -4.35 -2.09 3.82
C TRP A 206 -4.38 -1.38 5.16
N GLY A 207 -4.57 -0.06 5.12
CA GLY A 207 -4.94 0.73 6.28
C GLY A 207 -6.44 0.96 6.39
N ASN A 208 -6.86 1.52 7.52
CA ASN A 208 -8.25 1.79 7.80
C ASN A 208 -8.81 2.91 6.89
N HIS A 209 -7.98 3.84 6.41
CA HIS A 209 -8.38 4.84 5.43
C HIS A 209 -8.49 4.28 4.00
N ASP A 210 -7.75 3.22 3.69
CA ASP A 210 -7.75 2.62 2.35
C ASP A 210 -9.04 1.85 2.03
N VAL A 211 -9.83 1.52 3.05
CA VAL A 211 -11.10 0.80 2.90
C VAL A 211 -12.33 1.71 3.04
N ARG A 212 -12.15 2.96 3.44
CA ARG A 212 -13.26 3.91 3.68
C ARG A 212 -13.73 4.53 2.38
N GLY A 213 -15.03 4.82 2.31
CA GLY A 213 -15.63 5.58 1.21
C GLY A 213 -16.55 4.76 0.33
N GLU A 214 -17.10 5.39 -0.69
CA GLU A 214 -18.03 4.74 -1.64
C GLU A 214 -17.28 3.90 -2.66
N TYR A 215 -16.03 4.24 -2.95
CA TYR A 215 -15.19 3.61 -3.97
C TYR A 215 -14.08 2.73 -3.36
N GLY A 216 -14.06 2.55 -2.02
CA GLY A 216 -13.01 1.77 -1.34
C GLY A 216 -12.93 0.30 -1.77
N PHE A 217 -14.07 -0.30 -2.15
CA PHE A 217 -14.11 -1.68 -2.64
C PHE A 217 -13.39 -1.87 -3.99
N GLN A 218 -13.28 -0.82 -4.79
CA GLN A 218 -12.62 -0.85 -6.11
C GLN A 218 -11.10 -0.72 -6.02
N VAL A 219 -10.55 -0.32 -4.86
CA VAL A 219 -9.09 -0.18 -4.68
C VAL A 219 -8.34 -1.47 -5.02
N SER A 220 -8.97 -2.62 -4.77
CA SER A 220 -8.42 -3.94 -5.08
C SER A 220 -8.25 -4.22 -6.58
N ASP A 221 -8.89 -3.45 -7.46
CA ASP A 221 -8.70 -3.53 -8.91
C ASP A 221 -7.38 -2.86 -9.35
N TYR A 222 -6.83 -1.97 -8.53
CA TYR A 222 -5.62 -1.19 -8.84
C TYR A 222 -4.36 -1.71 -8.15
N ILE A 223 -4.53 -2.41 -7.03
CA ILE A 223 -3.42 -3.02 -6.29
C ILE A 223 -3.34 -4.51 -6.62
N ALA A 224 -2.15 -4.97 -6.99
CA ALA A 224 -1.86 -6.39 -7.11
C ALA A 224 -1.23 -6.92 -5.83
N MET A 225 -1.63 -8.14 -5.45
CA MET A 225 -1.12 -8.86 -4.29
C MET A 225 -0.56 -10.22 -4.71
N PRO A 226 0.46 -10.77 -4.03
CA PRO A 226 1.08 -12.04 -4.42
C PRO A 226 0.09 -13.17 -4.68
N GLU A 227 -0.92 -13.30 -3.82
CA GLU A 227 -1.97 -14.33 -3.88
C GLU A 227 -3.36 -13.76 -4.25
N GLY A 228 -3.44 -12.51 -4.72
CA GLY A 228 -4.73 -11.85 -4.99
C GLY A 228 -5.61 -11.68 -3.74
N ARG A 229 -4.99 -11.68 -2.55
CA ARG A 229 -5.61 -11.51 -1.24
C ARG A 229 -4.94 -10.35 -0.49
N PRO A 230 -5.66 -9.65 0.42
CA PRO A 230 -5.12 -8.50 1.13
C PRO A 230 -4.19 -8.87 2.30
N TYR A 231 -3.87 -10.15 2.44
CA TYR A 231 -2.93 -10.73 3.38
C TYR A 231 -2.13 -11.79 2.61
N TYR A 232 -0.84 -11.93 2.90
CA TYR A 232 0.06 -12.83 2.16
C TYR A 232 1.40 -12.97 2.87
N ALA A 233 2.23 -13.92 2.41
CA ALA A 233 3.60 -14.11 2.88
C ALA A 233 4.60 -14.02 1.71
N MET A 234 5.77 -13.46 1.97
CA MET A 234 6.86 -13.36 1.00
C MET A 234 8.19 -13.75 1.64
N ARG A 235 9.09 -14.29 0.83
CA ARG A 235 10.42 -14.71 1.25
C ARG A 235 11.48 -13.92 0.49
N SER A 236 12.30 -13.16 1.21
CA SER A 236 13.45 -12.44 0.65
C SER A 236 14.70 -12.72 1.48
N GLY A 237 15.70 -13.35 0.89
CA GLY A 237 16.91 -13.81 1.57
C GLY A 237 16.59 -14.54 2.87
N PRO A 238 17.15 -14.12 4.03
CA PRO A 238 16.88 -14.72 5.33
C PRO A 238 15.55 -14.25 5.99
N LEU A 239 14.79 -13.33 5.38
CA LEU A 239 13.54 -12.75 5.90
C LEU A 239 12.27 -13.44 5.40
N ALA A 240 11.42 -13.91 6.31
CA ALA A 240 10.01 -14.18 6.04
C ALA A 240 9.18 -12.95 6.46
N ALA A 241 8.51 -12.36 5.49
CA ALA A 241 7.66 -11.19 5.62
C ALA A 241 6.19 -11.62 5.52
N VAL A 242 5.43 -11.49 6.59
CA VAL A 242 4.00 -11.78 6.62
C VAL A 242 3.23 -10.47 6.70
N VAL A 243 2.34 -10.23 5.75
CA VAL A 243 1.48 -9.04 5.71
C VAL A 243 0.06 -9.45 6.10
N LEU A 244 -0.45 -8.84 7.16
CA LEU A 244 -1.80 -9.07 7.70
C LEU A 244 -2.65 -7.80 7.54
N ASN A 245 -3.92 -7.99 7.20
CA ASN A 245 -4.90 -6.93 7.09
C ASN A 245 -5.70 -6.82 8.41
N THR A 246 -5.43 -5.76 9.16
CA THR A 246 -6.13 -5.43 10.40
C THR A 246 -7.55 -4.93 10.20
N GLY A 247 -7.93 -4.60 8.97
CA GLY A 247 -9.22 -4.00 8.64
C GLY A 247 -9.33 -2.58 9.15
N GLU A 248 -10.41 -2.29 9.86
CA GLU A 248 -10.72 -0.95 10.36
C GLU A 248 -10.51 -0.82 11.88
N ASP A 249 -10.34 0.42 12.35
CA ASP A 249 -10.23 0.86 13.75
C ASP A 249 -11.58 0.94 14.50
N LYS A 250 -12.64 0.37 13.93
CA LYS A 250 -14.01 0.30 14.44
C LYS A 250 -14.62 -1.06 14.12
N ALA A 251 -15.64 -1.44 14.90
CA ALA A 251 -16.45 -2.62 14.64
C ALA A 251 -17.18 -2.55 13.29
N ASP A 252 -17.42 -3.71 12.67
CA ASP A 252 -18.07 -3.80 11.35
C ASP A 252 -19.48 -3.21 11.35
N GLU A 253 -20.20 -3.29 12.48
CA GLU A 253 -21.54 -2.74 12.66
C GLU A 253 -21.55 -1.21 12.82
N HIS A 254 -20.39 -0.56 12.87
CA HIS A 254 -20.33 0.88 13.07
C HIS A 254 -21.11 1.62 11.95
N PRO A 255 -22.02 2.57 12.29
CA PRO A 255 -22.93 3.17 11.31
C PRO A 255 -22.27 3.83 10.10
N SER A 256 -21.01 4.25 10.21
CA SER A 256 -20.24 4.85 9.10
C SER A 256 -20.05 3.90 7.91
N PHE A 257 -20.03 2.59 8.14
CA PHE A 257 -19.80 1.61 7.07
C PHE A 257 -21.05 1.28 6.28
N LYS A 258 -22.24 1.50 6.85
CA LYS A 258 -23.52 1.19 6.21
C LYS A 258 -23.59 -0.27 5.72
N GLY A 259 -23.03 -1.21 6.48
CA GLY A 259 -23.02 -2.64 6.15
C GLY A 259 -22.11 -3.06 4.99
N ARG A 260 -21.11 -2.24 4.62
CA ARG A 260 -20.23 -2.51 3.46
C ARG A 260 -18.92 -3.23 3.81
N VAL A 261 -18.70 -3.57 5.08
CA VAL A 261 -17.45 -4.18 5.55
C VAL A 261 -17.74 -5.46 6.33
N ALA A 262 -16.77 -6.37 6.36
CA ALA A 262 -16.82 -7.64 7.07
C ALA A 262 -15.41 -8.03 7.55
N PHE A 263 -14.71 -7.12 8.23
CA PHE A 263 -13.34 -7.34 8.66
C PHE A 263 -13.21 -8.40 9.76
N ASP A 264 -14.25 -8.64 10.57
CA ASP A 264 -14.21 -9.72 11.55
C ASP A 264 -14.15 -11.10 10.88
N ALA A 265 -14.81 -11.28 9.74
CA ALA A 265 -14.68 -12.50 8.93
C ALA A 265 -13.28 -12.62 8.32
N LEU A 266 -12.75 -11.51 7.77
CA LEU A 266 -11.41 -11.46 7.18
C LEU A 266 -10.31 -11.75 8.22
N ARG A 267 -10.44 -11.23 9.44
CA ARG A 267 -9.49 -11.47 10.55
C ARG A 267 -9.45 -12.95 10.94
N ARG A 268 -10.60 -13.65 10.93
CA ARG A 268 -10.68 -15.10 11.21
C ARG A 268 -10.13 -15.94 10.07
N GLU A 269 -10.40 -15.57 8.82
CA GLU A 269 -9.84 -16.23 7.65
C GLU A 269 -8.30 -16.22 7.68
N GLN A 270 -7.71 -15.10 8.09
CA GLN A 270 -6.26 -14.94 8.23
C GLN A 270 -5.64 -15.90 9.25
N VAL A 271 -6.36 -16.31 10.30
CA VAL A 271 -5.86 -17.31 11.26
C VAL A 271 -5.67 -18.66 10.58
N VAL A 272 -6.70 -19.12 9.88
CA VAL A 272 -6.69 -20.40 9.16
C VAL A 272 -5.63 -20.39 8.05
N TRP A 273 -5.54 -19.27 7.33
CA TRP A 273 -4.50 -19.09 6.32
C TRP A 273 -3.10 -19.11 6.94
N PHE A 274 -2.88 -18.42 8.05
CA PHE A 274 -1.57 -18.35 8.70
C PHE A 274 -1.11 -19.72 9.20
N GLU A 275 -2.02 -20.50 9.81
CA GLU A 275 -1.70 -21.87 10.22
C GLU A 275 -1.31 -22.75 9.03
N ARG A 276 -2.02 -22.63 7.91
CA ARG A 276 -1.75 -23.44 6.71
C ARG A 276 -0.49 -23.01 5.97
N GLU A 277 -0.32 -21.72 5.72
CA GLU A 277 0.73 -21.19 4.86
C GLU A 277 1.99 -20.84 5.65
N VAL A 278 1.87 -20.07 6.73
CA VAL A 278 3.04 -19.55 7.46
C VAL A 278 3.63 -20.61 8.37
N LEU A 279 2.79 -21.34 9.12
CA LEU A 279 3.26 -22.43 9.98
C LEU A 279 3.43 -23.76 9.22
N GLY A 280 2.70 -23.96 8.14
CA GLY A 280 2.74 -25.21 7.38
C GLY A 280 3.91 -25.32 6.38
N ARG A 281 4.45 -24.19 5.91
CA ARG A 281 5.49 -24.18 4.86
C ARG A 281 6.88 -23.90 5.44
N PRO A 282 7.88 -24.79 5.24
CA PRO A 282 9.21 -24.65 5.83
C PRO A 282 9.91 -23.32 5.53
N GLU A 283 9.74 -22.78 4.31
CA GLU A 283 10.36 -21.52 3.91
C GLU A 283 9.92 -20.31 4.74
N PHE A 284 8.73 -20.37 5.37
CA PHE A 284 8.23 -19.34 6.27
C PHE A 284 8.35 -19.75 7.73
N ARG A 285 7.96 -20.99 8.05
CA ARG A 285 8.03 -21.55 9.40
C ARG A 285 9.45 -21.49 9.95
N ASP A 286 10.44 -21.84 9.13
CA ASP A 286 11.82 -22.02 9.57
C ASP A 286 12.71 -20.83 9.21
N ALA A 287 12.15 -19.75 8.69
CA ALA A 287 12.91 -18.55 8.34
C ALA A 287 13.73 -18.01 9.52
N PRO A 288 15.00 -17.61 9.30
CA PRO A 288 15.84 -17.00 10.34
C PRO A 288 15.26 -15.70 10.92
N TYR A 289 14.58 -14.90 10.08
CA TYR A 289 13.89 -13.70 10.54
C TYR A 289 12.42 -13.73 10.19
N ARG A 290 11.57 -13.41 11.17
CA ARG A 290 10.11 -13.55 11.10
C ARG A 290 9.45 -12.22 11.47
N VAL A 291 9.04 -11.48 10.45
CA VAL A 291 8.50 -10.12 10.58
C VAL A 291 7.05 -10.10 10.13
N VAL A 292 6.21 -9.50 10.96
CA VAL A 292 4.81 -9.23 10.63
C VAL A 292 4.66 -7.76 10.28
N PHE A 293 3.87 -7.49 9.26
CA PHE A 293 3.45 -6.15 8.90
C PHE A 293 1.94 -6.06 8.95
N CYS A 294 1.42 -5.04 9.62
CA CYS A 294 0.01 -4.70 9.61
C CYS A 294 -0.15 -3.21 9.87
N HIS A 295 -1.16 -2.58 9.27
CA HIS A 295 -1.26 -1.13 9.36
C HIS A 295 -1.59 -0.66 10.78
N LEU A 296 -2.68 -1.18 11.36
CA LEU A 296 -3.02 -0.88 12.75
C LEU A 296 -2.05 -1.62 13.68
N PRO A 297 -1.46 -0.93 14.67
CA PRO A 297 -0.59 -1.57 15.66
C PRO A 297 -1.36 -2.58 16.50
N LEU A 298 -0.78 -3.71 16.89
CA LEU A 298 -1.41 -4.72 17.77
C LEU A 298 -1.22 -4.42 19.26
N ARG A 299 -0.30 -3.51 19.58
CA ARG A 299 -0.01 -3.00 20.92
C ARG A 299 0.06 -1.48 20.85
N TRP A 300 -0.37 -0.77 21.87
CA TRP A 300 -0.33 0.69 21.83
C TRP A 300 0.83 1.27 22.64
N ILE A 301 1.47 2.33 22.12
CA ILE A 301 2.69 2.93 22.69
C ILE A 301 2.44 3.82 23.92
N ASP A 302 1.17 4.17 24.20
CA ASP A 302 0.77 5.10 25.26
C ASP A 302 -0.52 4.63 25.99
N ASP A 303 -0.34 4.17 27.22
CA ASP A 303 -1.36 3.61 28.11
C ASP A 303 -2.26 4.66 28.79
N GLY A 304 -2.01 5.96 28.59
CA GLY A 304 -2.64 7.04 29.34
C GLY A 304 -3.97 7.59 28.80
N LEU A 305 -4.41 7.20 27.60
CA LEU A 305 -5.65 7.69 26.99
C LEU A 305 -6.80 6.67 27.13
N GLN A 306 -8.01 7.16 27.42
CA GLN A 306 -9.24 6.37 27.31
C GLN A 306 -9.49 6.07 25.84
N ARG A 307 -9.08 4.87 25.40
CA ARG A 307 -9.13 4.45 23.99
C ARG A 307 -10.21 3.40 23.80
N THR A 308 -10.86 3.41 22.64
CA THR A 308 -11.77 2.32 22.25
C THR A 308 -10.96 1.07 21.92
N PHE A 309 -11.54 -0.11 22.17
CA PHE A 309 -10.90 -1.41 21.96
C PHE A 309 -10.28 -1.57 20.56
N ASP A 310 -10.91 -1.00 19.53
CA ASP A 310 -10.50 -1.21 18.14
C ASP A 310 -9.49 -0.21 17.59
N MET A 311 -9.17 0.86 18.33
CA MET A 311 -8.27 1.91 17.81
C MET A 311 -6.83 1.41 17.59
N PHE A 312 -6.44 0.34 18.26
CA PHE A 312 -5.18 -0.39 18.01
C PHE A 312 -5.48 -1.85 17.62
N SER A 313 -6.58 -2.08 16.92
CA SER A 313 -6.97 -3.41 16.45
C SER A 313 -6.89 -4.51 17.53
N ALA A 314 -7.35 -4.24 18.77
CA ALA A 314 -7.25 -5.22 19.85
C ALA A 314 -7.98 -6.53 19.52
N ARG A 315 -9.03 -6.49 18.69
CA ARG A 315 -9.66 -7.71 18.12
C ARG A 315 -8.65 -8.57 17.37
N SER A 316 -7.85 -7.95 16.50
CA SER A 316 -6.80 -8.63 15.75
C SER A 316 -5.71 -9.12 16.68
N GLN A 317 -5.28 -8.31 17.65
CA GLN A 317 -4.30 -8.73 18.66
C GLN A 317 -4.75 -10.00 19.39
N VAL A 318 -5.94 -9.99 20.00
CA VAL A 318 -6.46 -11.14 20.75
C VAL A 318 -6.59 -12.38 19.85
N LEU A 319 -7.06 -12.19 18.62
CA LEU A 319 -7.28 -13.30 17.70
C LEU A 319 -5.97 -13.90 17.16
N TRP A 320 -4.95 -13.07 16.96
CA TRP A 320 -3.70 -13.46 16.30
C TRP A 320 -2.57 -13.78 17.27
N HIS A 321 -2.68 -13.37 18.53
CA HIS A 321 -1.59 -13.45 19.49
C HIS A 321 -0.95 -14.85 19.56
N GLU A 322 -1.77 -15.90 19.75
CA GLU A 322 -1.27 -17.27 19.87
C GLU A 322 -0.53 -17.74 18.61
N MET A 323 -1.03 -17.44 17.41
CA MET A 323 -0.36 -17.83 16.17
C MET A 323 0.95 -17.06 15.94
N LEU A 324 1.01 -15.79 16.34
CA LEU A 324 2.23 -14.98 16.25
C LEU A 324 3.31 -15.45 17.21
N VAL A 325 2.92 -15.82 18.44
CA VAL A 325 3.81 -16.44 19.43
C VAL A 325 4.32 -17.79 18.95
N LYS A 326 3.41 -18.65 18.47
CA LYS A 326 3.74 -19.98 17.95
C LYS A 326 4.71 -19.92 16.77
N TRP A 327 4.58 -18.93 15.89
CA TRP A 327 5.52 -18.74 14.79
C TRP A 327 6.88 -18.21 15.25
N GLY A 328 7.01 -17.66 16.45
CA GLY A 328 8.22 -16.97 16.88
C GLY A 328 8.42 -15.65 16.16
N THR A 329 7.33 -14.89 15.97
CA THR A 329 7.41 -13.51 15.46
C THR A 329 8.44 -12.72 16.26
N GLN A 330 9.34 -12.00 15.60
CA GLN A 330 10.33 -11.17 16.31
C GLN A 330 9.83 -9.75 16.49
N VAL A 331 9.16 -9.22 15.46
CA VAL A 331 8.71 -7.83 15.43
C VAL A 331 7.50 -7.65 14.52
N VAL A 332 6.57 -6.83 14.99
CA VAL A 332 5.44 -6.29 14.22
C VAL A 332 5.77 -4.87 13.78
N ILE A 333 5.62 -4.56 12.50
CA ILE A 333 5.84 -3.22 11.94
C ILE A 333 4.49 -2.62 11.54
N SER A 334 4.17 -1.44 12.08
CA SER A 334 2.87 -0.79 11.92
C SER A 334 2.95 0.71 11.64
N GLY A 335 1.81 1.29 11.24
CA GLY A 335 1.59 2.72 11.00
C GLY A 335 0.55 3.29 11.96
N HIS A 336 -0.42 4.03 11.42
CA HIS A 336 -1.65 4.55 12.05
C HIS A 336 -1.46 5.64 13.11
N ILE A 337 -0.41 5.57 13.93
CA ILE A 337 -0.21 6.50 15.05
C ILE A 337 0.41 7.83 14.59
N HIS A 338 0.95 7.89 13.36
CA HIS A 338 1.67 9.05 12.80
C HIS A 338 2.88 9.49 13.64
N CYS A 339 3.53 8.55 14.34
CA CYS A 339 4.72 8.84 15.11
C CYS A 339 5.67 7.63 15.15
N ALA A 340 6.96 7.95 15.25
CA ALA A 340 7.98 6.95 15.53
C ALA A 340 7.81 6.45 16.97
N GLY A 341 7.64 5.15 17.13
CA GLY A 341 7.48 4.51 18.43
C GLY A 341 8.03 3.09 18.41
N LYS A 342 8.44 2.60 19.58
CA LYS A 342 8.78 1.19 19.75
C LYS A 342 8.24 0.66 21.07
N ILE A 343 7.92 -0.63 21.05
CA ILE A 343 7.55 -1.39 22.23
C ILE A 343 8.41 -2.65 22.23
N GLU A 344 9.20 -2.83 23.28
CA GLU A 344 10.05 -4.01 23.44
C GLU A 344 9.20 -5.28 23.65
N ALA A 345 9.78 -6.42 23.32
CA ALA A 345 9.21 -7.72 23.67
C ALA A 345 9.19 -7.91 25.20
N ASN A 346 8.22 -8.65 25.70
CA ASN A 346 8.14 -9.06 27.10
C ASN A 346 7.56 -10.49 27.21
N ALA A 347 7.33 -10.97 28.44
CA ALA A 347 6.83 -12.33 28.66
C ALA A 347 5.43 -12.59 28.10
N GLU A 348 4.57 -11.56 28.07
CA GLU A 348 3.21 -11.65 27.53
C GLU A 348 3.23 -11.52 26.01
N PHE A 349 4.01 -10.60 25.48
CA PHE A 349 4.20 -10.34 24.05
C PHE A 349 5.67 -10.59 23.69
N PRO A 350 6.06 -11.84 23.36
CA PRO A 350 7.45 -12.20 23.06
C PRO A 350 7.89 -11.72 21.65
N TYR A 351 7.30 -10.63 21.18
CA TYR A 351 7.62 -9.92 19.95
C TYR A 351 7.60 -8.42 20.20
N ALA A 352 8.53 -7.71 19.57
CA ALA A 352 8.56 -6.26 19.58
C ALA A 352 7.48 -5.67 18.67
N GLN A 353 7.24 -4.37 18.80
CA GLN A 353 6.50 -3.60 17.81
C GLN A 353 7.19 -2.28 17.53
N ILE A 354 7.24 -1.88 16.26
CA ILE A 354 7.77 -0.60 15.84
C ILE A 354 6.76 0.14 14.96
N THR A 355 6.63 1.44 15.19
CA THR A 355 5.80 2.34 14.40
C THR A 355 6.65 3.49 13.85
N GLY A 356 6.16 4.09 12.78
CA GLY A 356 6.72 5.27 12.15
C GLY A 356 5.80 5.74 11.05
N GLY A 357 6.20 6.78 10.33
CA GLY A 357 5.41 7.36 9.24
C GLY A 357 4.46 8.43 9.75
N GLY A 358 3.91 9.18 8.80
CA GLY A 358 3.03 10.29 9.05
C GLY A 358 2.93 11.17 7.80
N PRO A 359 1.80 11.89 7.65
CA PRO A 359 1.43 12.50 6.36
C PRO A 359 2.18 13.79 6.05
N THR A 360 2.77 14.45 7.05
CA THR A 360 3.50 15.72 6.90
C THR A 360 5.01 15.50 6.89
N LEU A 361 5.78 16.42 6.29
CA LEU A 361 7.23 16.29 6.15
C LEU A 361 7.99 16.10 7.48
N ASP A 362 7.51 16.70 8.58
CA ASP A 362 8.10 16.58 9.91
C ASP A 362 7.78 15.25 10.61
N GLN A 363 6.64 14.65 10.28
CA GLN A 363 6.20 13.35 10.78
C GLN A 363 6.71 12.19 9.92
N ALA A 364 6.94 12.45 8.62
CA ALA A 364 7.35 11.45 7.66
C ALA A 364 8.67 10.79 8.06
N THR A 365 8.62 9.47 8.17
CA THR A 365 9.78 8.61 8.34
C THR A 365 9.66 7.42 7.40
N TRP A 366 10.79 6.82 7.04
CA TRP A 366 10.84 5.54 6.37
C TRP A 366 11.59 4.54 7.25
N ILE A 367 11.15 3.29 7.24
CA ILE A 367 11.79 2.22 8.00
C ILE A 367 12.76 1.48 7.08
N ASP A 368 14.03 1.36 7.47
CA ASP A 368 15.04 0.53 6.79
C ASP A 368 15.15 -0.81 7.52
N GLY A 369 14.89 -1.90 6.82
CA GLY A 369 15.08 -3.24 7.34
C GLY A 369 16.19 -3.96 6.59
N VAL A 370 17.27 -4.33 7.28
CA VAL A 370 18.40 -5.07 6.71
C VAL A 370 18.60 -6.36 7.49
N ALA A 371 18.46 -7.49 6.81
CA ALA A 371 18.66 -8.81 7.38
C ALA A 371 19.87 -9.48 6.72
N ASP A 372 20.78 -10.04 7.52
CA ASP A 372 21.93 -10.80 7.04
C ASP A 372 22.19 -12.04 7.92
N SER A 373 23.32 -12.72 7.74
CA SER A 373 23.68 -13.90 8.56
C SER A 373 23.81 -13.65 10.07
N LYS A 374 23.91 -12.39 10.52
CA LYS A 374 24.20 -12.00 11.91
C LYS A 374 22.99 -11.39 12.61
N CYS A 375 22.26 -10.51 11.94
CA CYS A 375 21.10 -9.84 12.54
C CYS A 375 20.08 -9.36 11.50
N LEU A 376 18.86 -9.13 11.96
CA LEU A 376 17.90 -8.21 11.37
C LEU A 376 18.02 -6.87 12.10
N ARG A 377 18.40 -5.82 11.38
CA ARG A 377 18.45 -4.44 11.87
C ARG A 377 17.30 -3.64 11.29
N LEU A 378 16.55 -2.97 12.15
CA LEU A 378 15.49 -2.04 11.80
C LEU A 378 15.87 -0.63 12.23
N LYS A 379 15.73 0.34 11.32
CA LYS A 379 15.91 1.78 11.61
C LYS A 379 14.71 2.58 11.16
N VAL A 380 14.17 3.43 12.03
CA VAL A 380 13.15 4.44 11.65
C VAL A 380 13.89 5.74 11.38
N ASN A 381 13.95 6.14 10.12
CA ASN A 381 14.71 7.30 9.67
C ASN A 381 13.78 8.45 9.30
N ALA A 382 14.02 9.64 9.86
CA ALA A 382 13.37 10.87 9.43
C ALA A 382 13.87 11.29 8.04
N LEU A 383 13.11 12.14 7.35
CA LEU A 383 13.53 12.73 6.06
C LEU A 383 14.83 13.57 6.17
N THR A 384 15.17 14.05 7.36
CA THR A 384 16.43 14.77 7.63
C THR A 384 17.66 13.85 7.63
N GLY A 385 17.47 12.53 7.58
CA GLY A 385 18.53 11.52 7.72
C GLY A 385 18.81 11.08 9.16
N GLU A 386 18.14 11.68 10.15
CA GLU A 386 18.23 11.26 11.55
C GLU A 386 17.56 9.91 11.77
N THR A 387 18.26 8.95 12.37
CA THR A 387 17.66 7.71 12.87
C THR A 387 17.02 7.95 14.23
N ARG A 388 15.69 7.87 14.29
CA ARG A 388 14.90 8.08 15.52
C ARG A 388 14.84 6.82 16.39
N ILE A 389 14.81 5.65 15.76
CA ILE A 389 14.70 4.35 16.43
C ILE A 389 15.62 3.36 15.73
N GLU A 390 16.31 2.54 16.51
CA GLU A 390 17.07 1.39 16.03
C GLU A 390 16.77 0.16 16.89
N MET A 391 16.57 -0.98 16.24
CA MET A 391 16.39 -2.29 16.88
C MET A 391 17.18 -3.34 16.11
N GLU A 392 17.74 -4.31 16.83
CA GLU A 392 18.45 -5.45 16.25
C GLU A 392 17.92 -6.75 16.84
N PHE A 393 17.74 -7.74 15.96
CA PHE A 393 17.25 -9.07 16.33
C PHE A 393 18.23 -10.13 15.82
N PRO A 394 18.66 -11.10 16.66
CA PRO A 394 19.47 -12.21 16.19
C PRO A 394 18.65 -13.17 15.31
N PRO A 395 19.28 -13.98 14.44
CA PRO A 395 18.57 -15.00 13.70
C PRO A 395 17.97 -16.04 14.65
N ILE A 396 16.75 -16.47 14.36
CA ILE A 396 16.13 -17.59 15.04
C ILE A 396 16.87 -18.86 14.63
N VAL A 397 17.49 -19.51 15.60
CA VAL A 397 18.09 -20.82 15.42
C VAL A 397 17.00 -21.86 15.69
N ASN A 398 16.47 -22.47 14.64
CA ASN A 398 15.61 -23.65 14.82
C ASN A 398 16.51 -24.78 15.29
N LEU A 399 16.49 -25.06 16.59
CA LEU A 399 16.99 -26.34 17.08
C LEU A 399 16.15 -27.41 16.37
N GLN A 400 16.80 -28.23 15.54
CA GLN A 400 16.12 -29.42 15.03
C GLN A 400 15.67 -30.22 16.27
N PRO A 401 14.40 -30.66 16.35
CA PRO A 401 14.02 -31.58 17.40
C PRO A 401 14.92 -32.82 17.27
N GLU A 402 15.63 -33.14 18.35
CA GLU A 402 16.43 -34.37 18.48
C GLU A 402 15.59 -35.63 18.24
#